data_AF-A0ABD1SNQ7-F1
#
_entry.id   AF-A0ABD1SNQ7-F1
#
_cell.length_a   1.000
_cell.length_b   1.000
_cell.length_c   1.000
_cell.angle_alpha   90.00
_cell.angle_beta   90.00
_cell.angle_gamma   90.00
#
_symmetry.space_group_name_H-M   'P 1'
#
loop_
_entity.id
_entity.type
_entity.pdbx_description
1 polymer ?
#
loop_
_entity_poly.entity_id
_entity_poly.type
_entity_poly.pdbx_seq_one_letter_code
_entity_poly.pdbx_strand_id
1 'polypeptide(L)'
;MLQDSSDVTKKICKIMMSCPKLGLDTMLDQSGIRVSTDVVEKVLEKFENAGMLAHRFFEWSGKQRNYEHSVRAYHIMIESLAKTRQYQIKWDLVNSMKSKQMLNIETFCIIMRKYSRAQKVDEAVYTFNVMNKYDVTPNLAPFNGC
;
A
#
# COMPACT_ATOMS: atom_id res chain seq x y z
N MET A 1 20.32 -17.66 14.65
CA MET A 1 20.14 -16.27 15.10
C MET A 1 18.90 -15.72 14.41
N LEU A 2 17.86 -15.38 15.17
CA LEU A 2 16.70 -14.67 14.64
C LEU A 2 17.15 -13.25 14.31
N GLN A 3 17.12 -12.87 13.04
CA GLN A 3 17.44 -11.51 12.63
C GLN A 3 16.33 -10.59 13.17
N ASP A 4 16.69 -9.59 13.98
CA ASP A 4 15.72 -8.65 14.55
C ASP A 4 14.99 -7.92 13.40
N SER A 5 13.65 -7.85 13.50
CA SER A 5 12.80 -7.10 12.56
C SER A 5 13.30 -5.65 12.36
N SER A 6 13.81 -5.03 13.43
CA SER A 6 14.40 -3.69 13.37
C SER A 6 15.61 -3.61 12.43
N ASP A 7 16.50 -4.59 12.49
CA ASP A 7 17.72 -4.62 11.68
C ASP A 7 17.45 -5.00 10.23
N VAL A 8 16.48 -5.90 9.99
CA VAL A 8 16.01 -6.22 8.64
C VAL A 8 15.40 -4.96 7.99
N THR A 9 14.54 -4.25 8.71
CA THR A 9 13.92 -3.00 8.24
C THR A 9 14.99 -1.98 7.86
N LYS A 10 16.00 -1.74 8.71
CA LYS A 10 17.11 -0.80 8.41
C LYS A 10 17.88 -1.21 7.16
N LYS A 11 18.17 -2.51 6.99
CA LYS A 11 18.89 -3.03 5.82
C LYS A 11 18.09 -2.80 4.53
N ILE A 12 16.79 -3.10 4.53
CA ILE A 12 15.90 -2.84 3.39
C ILE A 12 15.86 -1.34 3.07
N CYS A 13 15.65 -0.49 4.08
CA CYS A 13 15.62 0.97 3.89
C CYS A 13 16.92 1.47 3.24
N LYS A 14 18.08 0.97 3.69
CA LYS A 14 19.38 1.32 3.10
C LYS A 14 19.44 0.95 1.62
N ILE A 15 19.02 -0.26 1.25
CA ILE A 15 18.98 -0.71 -0.15
C ILE A 15 18.06 0.18 -0.99
N MET A 16 16.85 0.45 -0.51
CA MET A 16 15.86 1.28 -1.23
C MET A 16 16.35 2.72 -1.45
N MET A 17 17.03 3.32 -0.47
CA MET A 17 17.59 4.67 -0.60
C MET A 17 18.77 4.73 -1.57
N SER A 18 19.59 3.68 -1.65
CA SER A 18 20.77 3.65 -2.52
C SER A 18 20.43 3.35 -3.99
N CYS A 19 19.30 2.70 -4.29
CA CYS A 19 18.94 2.28 -5.65
C CYS A 19 17.46 2.55 -6.01
N PRO A 20 17.06 3.79 -6.30
CA PRO A 20 15.65 4.15 -6.48
C PRO A 20 15.02 3.81 -7.85
N LYS A 21 15.79 3.36 -8.88
CA LYS A 21 15.27 3.33 -10.27
C LYS A 21 15.47 2.03 -11.07
N LEU A 22 16.60 1.35 -11.02
CA LEU A 22 16.85 0.10 -11.76
C LEU A 22 17.67 -0.83 -10.87
N GLY A 23 17.29 -2.11 -10.79
CA GLY A 23 18.00 -3.13 -10.00
C GLY A 23 17.61 -3.24 -8.52
N LEU A 24 16.54 -2.57 -8.07
CA LEU A 24 16.06 -2.70 -6.68
C LEU A 24 15.73 -4.17 -6.34
N ASP A 25 14.91 -4.82 -7.17
CA ASP A 25 14.55 -6.24 -7.03
C ASP A 25 15.81 -7.12 -6.96
N THR A 26 16.78 -6.90 -7.86
CA THR A 26 18.05 -7.64 -7.88
C THR A 26 18.85 -7.46 -6.58
N MET A 27 18.96 -6.24 -6.07
CA MET A 27 19.68 -5.98 -4.82
C MET A 27 18.96 -6.57 -3.61
N LEU A 28 17.62 -6.53 -3.59
CA LEU A 28 16.81 -7.15 -2.56
C LEU A 28 16.91 -8.68 -2.61
N ASP A 29 16.93 -9.28 -3.80
CA ASP A 29 17.14 -10.72 -3.98
C ASP A 29 18.54 -11.15 -3.52
N GLN A 30 19.58 -10.43 -3.94
CA GLN A 30 20.97 -10.68 -3.53
C GLN A 30 21.18 -10.48 -2.02
N SER A 31 20.32 -9.70 -1.35
CA SER A 31 20.41 -9.48 0.09
C SER A 31 20.06 -10.72 0.94
N GLY A 32 19.38 -11.71 0.33
CA GLY A 32 18.92 -12.94 0.98
C GLY A 32 17.77 -12.73 1.99
N ILE A 33 17.19 -11.53 2.06
CA ILE A 33 16.20 -11.18 3.07
C ILE A 33 14.87 -11.90 2.81
N ARG A 34 14.31 -12.49 3.85
CA ARG A 34 12.93 -12.96 3.90
C ARG A 34 12.09 -11.97 4.69
N VAL A 35 11.00 -11.51 4.08
CA VAL A 35 10.15 -10.51 4.71
C VAL A 35 9.08 -11.16 5.59
N SER A 36 8.72 -10.46 6.65
CA SER A 36 7.53 -10.74 7.47
C SER A 36 6.54 -9.59 7.30
N THR A 37 5.30 -9.81 7.74
CA THR A 37 4.24 -8.77 7.70
C THR A 37 4.66 -7.49 8.41
N ASP A 38 5.23 -7.60 9.61
CA ASP A 38 5.71 -6.46 10.41
C ASP A 38 6.83 -5.67 9.71
N VAL A 39 7.78 -6.37 9.07
CA VAL A 39 8.86 -5.71 8.31
C VAL A 39 8.29 -4.96 7.11
N VAL A 40 7.39 -5.58 6.34
CA VAL A 40 6.80 -4.93 5.17
C VAL A 40 6.03 -3.70 5.57
N GLU A 41 5.14 -3.79 6.56
CA GLU A 41 4.36 -2.64 7.04
C GLU A 41 5.27 -1.48 7.49
N LYS A 42 6.31 -1.76 8.30
CA LYS A 42 7.27 -0.74 8.76
C LYS A 42 8.05 -0.08 7.63
N VAL A 43 8.47 -0.87 6.63
CA VAL A 43 9.18 -0.32 5.46
C VAL A 43 8.22 0.56 4.64
N LEU A 44 7.00 0.09 4.38
CA LEU A 44 6.02 0.86 3.62
C LEU A 44 5.65 2.18 4.31
N GLU A 45 5.47 2.17 5.63
CA GLU A 45 5.24 3.37 6.44
C GLU A 45 6.41 4.37 6.31
N LYS A 46 7.66 3.90 6.32
CA LYS A 46 8.84 4.76 6.15
C LYS A 46 8.94 5.39 4.75
N PHE A 47 8.42 4.73 3.73
CA PHE A 47 8.46 5.19 2.34
C PHE A 47 7.10 5.70 1.83
N GLU A 48 6.17 6.04 2.72
CA GLU A 48 4.81 6.44 2.34
C GLU A 48 4.75 7.70 1.44
N ASN A 49 5.79 8.53 1.45
CA ASN A 49 5.91 9.72 0.60
C ASN A 49 6.63 9.45 -0.73
N ALA A 50 7.12 8.22 -0.94
CA ALA A 50 7.83 7.77 -2.13
C ALA A 50 7.06 6.65 -2.84
N GLY A 51 5.79 6.92 -3.21
CA GLY A 51 4.82 5.91 -3.65
C GLY A 51 5.30 4.94 -4.73
N MET A 52 6.04 5.38 -5.74
CA MET A 52 6.59 4.47 -6.75
C MET A 52 7.70 3.55 -6.22
N LEU A 53 8.53 4.05 -5.30
CA LEU A 53 9.58 3.26 -4.67
C LEU A 53 8.99 2.25 -3.69
N ALA A 54 8.01 2.70 -2.88
CA ALA A 54 7.24 1.84 -1.99
C ALA A 54 6.47 0.76 -2.76
N HIS A 55 5.85 1.11 -3.89
CA HIS A 55 5.14 0.16 -4.77
C HIS A 55 6.07 -0.93 -5.30
N ARG A 56 7.28 -0.59 -5.73
CA ARG A 56 8.24 -1.61 -6.20
C ARG A 56 8.65 -2.56 -5.08
N PHE A 57 8.91 -2.04 -3.89
CA PHE A 57 9.16 -2.90 -2.73
C PHE A 57 7.95 -3.77 -2.38
N PHE A 58 6.73 -3.23 -2.48
CA PHE A 58 5.48 -3.96 -2.31
C PHE A 58 5.39 -5.12 -3.32
N GLU A 59 5.57 -4.85 -4.62
CA GLU A 59 5.58 -5.89 -5.66
C GLU A 59 6.65 -6.96 -5.44
N TRP A 60 7.88 -6.56 -5.06
CA TRP A 60 8.96 -7.49 -4.78
C TRP A 60 8.64 -8.38 -3.57
N SER A 61 8.17 -7.79 -2.47
CA SER A 61 7.85 -8.55 -1.26
C SER A 61 6.70 -9.53 -1.51
N GLY A 62 5.66 -9.13 -2.26
CA GLY A 62 4.55 -10.00 -2.65
C GLY A 62 4.91 -11.17 -3.56
N LYS A 63 6.08 -11.16 -4.21
CA LYS A 63 6.61 -12.30 -4.98
C LYS A 63 7.32 -13.35 -4.12
N GLN A 64 7.59 -13.07 -2.84
CA GLN A 64 8.29 -14.02 -1.98
C GLN A 64 7.42 -15.24 -1.68
N ARG A 65 8.00 -16.43 -1.80
CA ARG A 65 7.34 -17.68 -1.45
C ARG A 65 6.93 -17.67 0.03
N ASN A 66 5.69 -18.09 0.30
CA ASN A 66 5.08 -18.14 1.65
C ASN A 66 4.86 -16.77 2.31
N TYR A 67 4.80 -15.70 1.53
CA TYR A 67 4.41 -14.38 2.01
C TYR A 67 3.19 -13.86 1.25
N GLU A 68 2.28 -13.23 1.97
CA GLU A 68 1.16 -12.48 1.38
C GLU A 68 0.99 -11.16 2.16
N HIS A 69 0.66 -10.10 1.43
CA HIS A 69 0.40 -8.80 2.03
C HIS A 69 -0.80 -8.84 2.97
N SER A 70 -0.69 -8.16 4.11
CA SER A 70 -1.82 -7.89 4.99
C SER A 70 -2.73 -6.80 4.40
N VAL A 71 -3.96 -6.74 4.90
CA VAL A 71 -4.89 -5.62 4.60
C VAL A 71 -4.24 -4.27 4.92
N ARG A 72 -3.50 -4.21 6.04
CA ARG A 72 -2.79 -2.99 6.46
C ARG A 72 -1.68 -2.59 5.47
N ALA A 73 -0.91 -3.53 4.94
CA ALA A 73 0.09 -3.23 3.90
C ALA A 73 -0.55 -2.64 2.64
N TYR A 74 -1.69 -3.18 2.20
CA TYR A 74 -2.47 -2.59 1.10
C TYR A 74 -2.96 -1.18 1.44
N HIS A 75 -3.50 -0.95 2.64
CA HIS A 75 -3.97 0.36 3.08
C HIS A 75 -2.85 1.41 3.07
N ILE A 76 -1.67 1.08 3.62
CA ILE A 76 -0.50 1.95 3.60
C ILE A 76 -0.11 2.29 2.16
N MET A 77 -0.10 1.31 1.25
CA MET A 77 0.23 1.56 -0.15
C MET A 77 -0.82 2.41 -0.88
N ILE A 78 -2.11 2.14 -0.66
CA ILE A 78 -3.20 2.94 -1.25
C ILE A 78 -3.10 4.39 -0.79
N GLU A 79 -2.81 4.62 0.49
CA GLU A 79 -2.56 5.94 1.05
C GLU A 79 -1.34 6.61 0.39
N SER A 80 -0.22 5.89 0.25
CA SER A 80 1.01 6.38 -0.39
C SER A 80 0.82 6.76 -1.86
N LEU A 81 0.13 5.91 -2.63
CA LEU A 81 -0.17 6.16 -4.05
C LEU A 81 -1.17 7.32 -4.21
N ALA A 82 -2.13 7.46 -3.30
CA ALA A 82 -3.03 8.61 -3.27
C ALA A 82 -2.27 9.92 -2.98
N LYS A 83 -1.34 9.91 -2.01
CA LYS A 83 -0.46 11.06 -1.68
C LYS A 83 0.40 11.46 -2.88
N THR A 84 0.96 10.48 -3.61
CA THR A 84 1.84 10.70 -4.77
C THR A 84 1.13 10.75 -6.12
N ARG A 85 -0.21 10.87 -6.11
CA ARG A 85 -1.08 11.02 -7.30
C ARG A 85 -0.99 9.87 -8.31
N GLN A 86 -0.59 8.67 -7.88
CA GLN A 86 -0.52 7.46 -8.69
C GLN A 86 -1.88 6.76 -8.74
N TYR A 87 -2.89 7.44 -9.30
CA TYR A 87 -4.29 7.02 -9.17
C TYR A 87 -4.62 5.71 -9.88
N GLN A 88 -4.02 5.43 -11.04
CA GLN A 88 -4.25 4.17 -11.77
C GLN A 88 -3.81 2.97 -10.93
N ILE A 89 -2.54 2.98 -10.51
CA ILE A 89 -1.94 1.92 -9.69
C ILE A 89 -2.73 1.73 -8.39
N LYS A 90 -3.18 2.82 -7.76
CA LYS A 90 -4.03 2.76 -6.57
C LYS A 90 -5.31 1.96 -6.82
N TRP A 91 -6.01 2.19 -7.94
CA TRP A 91 -7.22 1.43 -8.27
C TRP A 91 -6.92 -0.02 -8.66
N ASP A 92 -5.76 -0.29 -9.27
CA ASP A 92 -5.30 -1.65 -9.53
C ASP A 92 -5.11 -2.43 -8.22
N LEU A 93 -4.56 -1.78 -7.18
CA LEU A 93 -4.48 -2.37 -5.84
C LEU A 93 -5.86 -2.62 -5.21
N VAL A 94 -6.83 -1.72 -5.39
CA VAL A 94 -8.21 -1.94 -4.92
C VAL A 94 -8.84 -3.16 -5.59
N ASN A 95 -8.64 -3.32 -6.90
CA ASN A 95 -9.08 -4.50 -7.65
C ASN A 95 -8.39 -5.77 -7.15
N SER A 96 -7.09 -5.71 -6.86
CA SER A 96 -6.34 -6.82 -6.26
C SER A 96 -6.87 -7.21 -4.87
N MET A 97 -7.23 -6.23 -4.03
CA MET A 97 -7.89 -6.53 -2.75
C MET A 97 -9.26 -7.19 -2.94
N LYS A 98 -10.03 -6.78 -3.97
CA LYS A 98 -11.33 -7.40 -4.29
C LYS A 98 -11.15 -8.87 -4.64
N SER A 99 -10.24 -9.20 -5.55
CA SER A 99 -10.01 -10.58 -5.99
C SER A 99 -9.52 -11.49 -4.87
N LYS A 100 -8.85 -10.92 -3.87
CA LYS A 100 -8.37 -11.62 -2.67
C LYS A 100 -9.36 -11.64 -1.49
N GLN A 101 -10.56 -11.10 -1.67
CA GLN A 101 -11.56 -10.97 -0.59
C GLN A 101 -11.04 -10.19 0.64
N MET A 102 -10.12 -9.26 0.42
CA MET A 102 -9.51 -8.42 1.47
C MET A 102 -10.13 -7.02 1.54
N LEU A 103 -10.93 -6.66 0.53
CA LEU A 103 -11.50 -5.34 0.39
C LEU A 103 -12.55 -5.06 1.48
N ASN A 104 -12.50 -3.87 2.07
CA ASN A 104 -13.39 -3.48 3.16
C ASN A 104 -13.69 -1.98 3.12
N ILE A 105 -14.59 -1.52 4.00
CA ILE A 105 -15.05 -0.13 4.07
C ILE A 105 -13.90 0.85 4.33
N GLU A 106 -12.92 0.47 5.15
CA GLU A 106 -11.78 1.33 5.48
C GLU A 106 -10.92 1.64 4.25
N THR A 107 -10.81 0.70 3.30
CA THR A 107 -10.13 0.95 2.01
C THR A 107 -10.72 2.16 1.29
N PHE A 108 -12.05 2.25 1.23
CA PHE A 108 -12.74 3.37 0.57
C PHE A 108 -12.63 4.65 1.41
N CYS A 109 -12.79 4.57 2.74
CA CYS A 109 -12.60 5.69 3.65
C CYS A 109 -11.22 6.35 3.49
N ILE A 110 -10.15 5.55 3.39
CA ILE A 110 -8.80 6.06 3.11
C ILE A 110 -8.77 6.88 1.81
N ILE A 111 -9.33 6.35 0.73
CA ILE A 111 -9.33 7.01 -0.59
C ILE A 111 -10.12 8.31 -0.55
N MET A 112 -11.31 8.31 0.05
CA MET A 112 -12.13 9.53 0.15
C MET A 112 -11.47 10.59 1.01
N ARG A 113 -10.95 10.25 2.20
CA ARG A 113 -10.23 11.21 3.05
C ARG A 113 -9.08 11.88 2.30
N LYS A 114 -8.39 11.15 1.41
CA LYS A 114 -7.33 11.72 0.56
C LYS A 114 -7.87 12.66 -0.51
N TYR A 115 -8.97 12.32 -1.17
CA TYR A 115 -9.59 13.20 -2.14
C TYR A 115 -10.18 14.46 -1.48
N SER A 116 -10.87 14.32 -0.35
CA SER A 116 -11.40 15.46 0.44
C SER A 116 -10.28 16.44 0.84
N ARG A 117 -9.17 15.93 1.41
CA ARG A 117 -8.01 16.77 1.76
C ARG A 117 -7.34 17.44 0.55
N ALA A 118 -7.44 16.82 -0.62
CA ALA A 118 -6.94 17.38 -1.87
C ALA A 118 -7.96 18.26 -2.61
N GLN A 119 -9.13 18.56 -1.99
CA GLN A 119 -10.24 19.32 -2.57
C GLN A 119 -10.76 18.74 -3.90
N LYS A 120 -10.64 17.42 -4.05
CA LYS A 120 -11.06 16.63 -5.21
C LYS A 120 -12.45 16.03 -4.96
N VAL A 121 -13.45 16.91 -4.92
CA VAL A 121 -14.83 16.55 -4.52
C VAL A 121 -15.42 15.50 -5.47
N ASP A 122 -15.24 15.68 -6.77
CA ASP A 122 -15.77 14.74 -7.78
C ASP A 122 -15.19 13.34 -7.61
N GLU A 123 -13.90 13.22 -7.33
CA GLU A 123 -13.26 11.92 -7.08
C GLU A 123 -13.67 11.31 -5.74
N ALA A 124 -13.95 12.12 -4.72
CA ALA A 124 -14.52 11.64 -3.45
C ALA A 124 -15.94 11.08 -3.66
N VAL A 125 -16.80 11.81 -4.38
CA VAL A 125 -18.16 11.37 -4.74
C VAL A 125 -18.11 10.12 -5.62
N TYR A 126 -17.22 10.07 -6.61
CA TYR A 126 -17.01 8.87 -7.42
C TYR A 126 -16.63 7.66 -6.56
N THR A 127 -15.72 7.85 -5.60
CA THR A 127 -15.30 6.78 -4.68
C THR A 127 -16.46 6.27 -3.85
N PHE A 128 -17.32 7.15 -3.32
CA PHE A 128 -18.54 6.77 -2.60
C PHE A 128 -19.48 5.94 -3.49
N ASN A 129 -19.75 6.42 -4.71
CA ASN A 129 -20.70 5.78 -5.62
C ASN A 129 -20.22 4.42 -6.14
N VAL A 130 -18.90 4.22 -6.27
CA VAL A 130 -18.35 2.97 -6.80
C VAL A 130 -18.37 1.83 -5.77
N MET A 131 -18.50 2.12 -4.47
CA MET A 131 -18.45 1.10 -3.40
C MET A 131 -19.42 -0.06 -3.61
N ASN A 132 -20.66 0.23 -4.06
CA ASN A 132 -21.66 -0.79 -4.36
C ASN A 132 -21.21 -1.75 -5.48
N LYS A 133 -20.41 -1.28 -6.46
CA LYS A 133 -19.85 -2.14 -7.52
C LYS A 133 -18.73 -3.06 -7.00
N TYR A 134 -18.19 -2.73 -5.84
CA TYR A 134 -17.20 -3.53 -5.13
C TYR A 134 -17.81 -4.38 -4.01
N ASP A 135 -19.14 -4.48 -3.96
CA ASP A 135 -19.88 -5.27 -2.97
C ASP A 135 -19.64 -4.79 -1.53
N VAL A 136 -19.24 -3.51 -1.38
CA VAL A 136 -19.07 -2.84 -0.10
C VAL A 136 -20.20 -1.84 0.08
N THR A 137 -21.02 -2.02 1.11
CA THR A 137 -22.13 -1.11 1.39
C THR A 137 -21.59 0.22 1.94
N PRO A 138 -21.89 1.37 1.29
CA PRO A 138 -21.62 2.68 1.86
C PRO A 138 -22.54 2.90 3.05
N ASN A 139 -21.99 2.97 4.26
CA ASN A 139 -22.72 3.40 5.46
C ASN A 139 -22.31 4.83 5.77
N LEU A 140 -23.21 5.80 5.87
CA LEU A 140 -22.87 7.21 6.11
C LEU A 140 -22.09 7.46 7.41
N ALA A 141 -22.21 6.60 8.44
CA ALA A 141 -21.60 6.84 9.75
C ALA A 141 -20.05 6.96 9.71
N PRO A 142 -19.28 6.05 9.07
CA PRO A 142 -17.84 6.24 8.84
C PRO A 142 -17.44 7.49 8.05
N PHE A 143 -18.37 8.12 7.33
CA PHE A 143 -18.10 9.16 6.32
C PHE A 143 -18.36 10.56 6.87
N ASN A 144 -19.19 10.67 7.92
CA ASN A 144 -19.47 11.94 8.61
C ASN A 144 -18.23 12.55 9.31
N GLY A 145 -17.12 11.80 9.42
CA GLY A 145 -15.83 12.28 9.95
C GLY A 145 -14.66 12.19 8.95
N CYS A 146 -14.95 11.97 7.66
CA CYS A 146 -13.94 11.87 6.59
C CYS A 146 -13.67 13.20 5.89
#